data_AF-A0A2B7ZWP9-F1
#
_entry.id   AF-A0A2B7ZWP9-F1
#
_cell.length_a   1.000
_cell.length_b   1.000
_cell.length_c   1.000
_cell.angle_alpha   90.00
_cell.angle_beta   90.00
_cell.angle_gamma   90.00
#
_symmetry.space_group_name_H-M   'P 1'
#
loop_
_entity.id
_entity.type
_entity.pdbx_description
1 polymer ?
#
loop_
_entity_poly.entity_id
_entity_poly.type
_entity_poly.pdbx_seq_one_letter_code
_entity_poly.pdbx_strand_id
1 'polypeptide(L)'
;MKKNRICLLALLVLLLFSSSLVAQNFSEKIPTDAKVKTGKLKNGLTYFIRENKKPENKVELRLVVNAGSINEDDDQQGLAHMTEHMAFNGTKNFKKNEIISYLQDIGVGFGSDLNAYTSFDETVYMLPIPTDKPG
;
A
#
# COMPACT_ATOMS: atom_id res chain seq x y z
N MET A 1 10.22 -50.81 -38.38
CA MET A 1 9.01 -50.15 -37.82
C MET A 1 9.16 -49.66 -36.37
N LYS A 2 9.73 -50.43 -35.43
CA LYS A 2 9.88 -49.99 -34.01
C LYS A 2 10.79 -48.76 -33.82
N LYS A 3 11.90 -48.65 -34.57
CA LYS A 3 12.87 -47.54 -34.48
C LYS A 3 12.25 -46.18 -34.84
N ASN A 4 11.41 -46.13 -35.89
CA ASN A 4 10.71 -44.91 -36.32
C ASN A 4 9.66 -44.45 -35.30
N ARG A 5 9.03 -45.37 -34.56
CA ARG A 5 8.08 -45.04 -33.49
C ARG A 5 8.76 -44.39 -32.27
N ILE A 6 9.97 -44.83 -31.93
CA ILE A 6 10.77 -44.26 -30.84
C ILE A 6 11.23 -42.84 -31.19
N CYS A 7 11.69 -42.61 -32.43
CA CYS A 7 12.04 -41.27 -32.89
C CYS A 7 10.84 -40.31 -32.91
N LEU A 8 9.65 -40.79 -33.31
CA LEU A 8 8.44 -39.97 -33.29
C LEU A 8 8.02 -39.58 -31.87
N LEU A 9 8.09 -40.52 -30.91
CA LEU A 9 7.79 -40.23 -29.51
C LEU A 9 8.79 -39.24 -28.91
N ALA A 10 10.09 -39.41 -29.19
CA ALA A 10 11.11 -38.49 -28.72
C ALA A 10 10.90 -37.07 -29.26
N LEU A 11 10.55 -36.94 -30.54
CA LEU A 11 10.23 -35.66 -31.16
C LEU A 11 8.97 -35.00 -30.56
N LEU A 12 7.93 -35.81 -30.29
CA LEU A 12 6.69 -35.33 -29.66
C LEU A 12 6.96 -34.83 -28.22
N VAL A 13 7.77 -35.56 -27.44
CA VAL A 13 8.18 -35.15 -26.09
C VAL A 13 9.02 -33.86 -26.14
N LEU A 14 9.91 -33.72 -27.12
CA LEU A 14 10.71 -32.51 -27.32
C LEU A 14 9.84 -31.30 -27.67
N LEU A 15 8.82 -31.48 -28.53
CA LEU A 15 7.86 -30.46 -28.91
C LEU A 15 6.99 -30.02 -27.71
N LEU A 16 6.53 -30.96 -26.88
CA LEU A 16 5.77 -30.68 -25.66
C LEU A 16 6.60 -29.97 -24.57
N PHE A 17 7.90 -30.28 -24.48
CA PHE A 17 8.82 -29.55 -23.59
C PHE A 17 9.07 -28.11 -24.07
N SER A 18 9.18 -27.90 -25.39
CA SER A 18 9.41 -26.57 -25.98
C SER A 18 8.24 -25.61 -25.74
N SER A 19 6.99 -26.11 -25.79
CA SER A 19 5.81 -25.30 -25.50
C SER A 19 5.70 -24.85 -24.03
N SER A 20 6.37 -25.56 -23.10
CA SER A 20 6.34 -25.23 -21.67
C SER A 20 7.31 -24.08 -21.31
N LEU A 21 8.37 -23.87 -22.10
CA LEU A 21 9.33 -22.78 -21.91
C LEU A 21 8.81 -21.42 -22.42
N VAL A 22 7.93 -21.44 -23.44
CA VAL A 22 7.33 -20.22 -24.03
C VAL A 22 6.17 -19.68 -23.18
N ALA A 23 5.65 -20.46 -22.23
CA ALA A 23 4.49 -20.09 -21.41
C ALA A 23 4.81 -19.07 -20.28
N GLN A 24 6.08 -18.82 -19.96
CA GLN A 24 6.45 -17.85 -18.92
C GLN A 24 6.68 -16.47 -19.52
N ASN A 25 5.60 -15.72 -19.74
CA ASN A 25 5.67 -14.33 -20.17
C ASN A 25 6.04 -13.43 -18.98
N PHE A 26 7.32 -13.14 -18.80
CA PHE A 26 7.82 -12.24 -17.74
C PHE A 26 7.33 -10.78 -17.86
N SER A 27 6.66 -10.41 -18.96
CA SER A 27 6.02 -9.09 -19.11
C SER A 27 4.58 -9.05 -18.57
N GLU A 28 4.00 -10.20 -18.21
CA GLU A 28 2.66 -10.23 -17.64
C GLU A 28 2.69 -9.65 -16.21
N LYS A 29 1.81 -8.70 -15.94
CA LYS A 29 1.72 -8.10 -14.61
C LYS A 29 1.15 -9.14 -13.65
N ILE A 30 1.80 -9.28 -12.50
CA ILE A 30 1.26 -10.09 -11.41
C ILE A 30 -0.13 -9.52 -11.05
N PRO A 31 -1.19 -10.35 -11.08
CA PRO A 31 -2.53 -9.88 -10.79
C PRO A 31 -2.63 -9.43 -9.32
N THR A 32 -3.33 -8.33 -9.09
CA THR A 32 -3.69 -7.91 -7.73
C THR A 32 -4.82 -8.80 -7.19
N ASP A 33 -4.88 -8.97 -5.87
CA ASP A 33 -5.98 -9.68 -5.20
C ASP A 33 -7.33 -9.09 -5.62
N ALA A 34 -8.23 -9.92 -6.15
CA ALA A 34 -9.55 -9.50 -6.65
C ALA A 34 -10.44 -8.87 -5.56
N LYS A 35 -10.13 -9.09 -4.27
CA LYS A 35 -10.82 -8.45 -3.14
C LYS A 35 -10.35 -7.01 -2.89
N VAL A 36 -9.29 -6.55 -3.55
CA VAL A 36 -8.80 -5.18 -3.45
C VAL A 36 -9.43 -4.35 -4.55
N LYS A 37 -10.24 -3.36 -4.15
CA LYS A 37 -10.77 -2.35 -5.06
C LYS A 37 -9.74 -1.24 -5.21
N THR A 38 -9.23 -1.08 -6.43
CA THR A 38 -8.24 -0.06 -6.79
C THR A 38 -8.86 0.98 -7.71
N GLY A 39 -8.44 2.23 -7.60
CA GLY A 39 -8.82 3.27 -8.55
C GLY A 39 -8.03 4.55 -8.38
N LYS A 40 -8.35 5.53 -9.21
CA LYS A 40 -7.72 6.85 -9.21
C LYS A 40 -8.80 7.92 -9.29
N LEU A 41 -8.77 8.87 -8.37
CA LEU A 41 -9.68 10.02 -8.37
C LEU A 41 -9.30 11.02 -9.48
N LYS A 42 -10.21 11.93 -9.82
CA LYS A 42 -9.98 12.96 -10.84
C LYS A 42 -8.78 13.86 -10.54
N ASN A 43 -8.48 14.08 -9.26
CA ASN A 43 -7.33 14.88 -8.80
C ASN A 43 -6.00 14.10 -8.79
N GLY A 44 -6.02 12.83 -9.20
CA GLY A 44 -4.82 12.00 -9.28
C GLY A 44 -4.54 11.11 -8.07
N LEU A 45 -5.30 11.23 -6.97
CA LEU A 45 -5.13 10.35 -5.80
C LEU A 45 -5.48 8.90 -6.16
N THR A 46 -4.52 8.00 -5.98
CA THR A 46 -4.73 6.56 -6.09
C THR A 46 -5.24 6.01 -4.76
N TYR A 47 -6.24 5.13 -4.79
CA TYR A 47 -6.77 4.47 -3.60
C TYR A 47 -6.80 2.96 -3.76
N PHE A 48 -6.68 2.28 -2.62
CA PHE A 48 -6.81 0.84 -2.47
C PHE A 48 -7.75 0.57 -1.30
N ILE A 49 -8.78 -0.24 -1.51
CA ILE A 49 -9.77 -0.58 -0.49
C ILE A 49 -9.89 -2.09 -0.42
N ARG A 50 -9.72 -2.64 0.79
CA ARG A 50 -9.88 -4.07 1.05
C ARG A 50 -10.80 -4.24 2.26
N GLU A 51 -11.86 -5.03 2.09
CA GLU A 51 -12.69 -5.42 3.23
C GLU A 51 -11.91 -6.40 4.13
N ASN A 52 -11.91 -6.12 5.42
CA ASN A 52 -11.42 -7.02 6.44
C ASN A 52 -12.44 -7.07 7.58
N LYS A 53 -12.83 -8.29 7.99
CA LYS A 53 -13.85 -8.50 9.02
C LYS A 53 -13.27 -8.66 10.43
N LYS A 54 -11.94 -8.70 10.57
CA LYS A 54 -11.27 -8.95 11.86
C LYS A 54 -10.05 -8.03 12.06
N PRO A 55 -9.99 -7.25 13.15
CA PRO A 55 -11.02 -7.10 14.18
C PRO A 55 -12.31 -6.47 13.62
N GLU A 56 -13.44 -6.77 14.24
CA GLU A 56 -14.73 -6.18 13.87
C GLU A 56 -14.79 -4.70 14.27
N ASN A 57 -15.70 -3.96 13.63
CA ASN A 57 -15.98 -2.55 13.94
C ASN A 57 -14.75 -1.63 13.93
N LYS A 58 -13.83 -1.86 12.98
CA LYS A 58 -12.62 -1.06 12.82
C LYS A 58 -12.35 -0.80 11.34
N VAL A 59 -11.94 0.42 11.03
CA VAL A 59 -11.34 0.78 9.75
C VAL A 59 -9.91 1.27 9.97
N GLU A 60 -9.02 0.92 9.08
CA GLU A 60 -7.66 1.44 9.07
C GLU A 60 -7.45 2.27 7.81
N LEU A 61 -7.23 3.58 8.01
CA LEU A 61 -6.93 4.50 6.94
C LEU A 61 -5.42 4.77 6.94
N ARG A 62 -4.81 4.68 5.76
CA ARG A 62 -3.41 5.05 5.55
C ARG A 62 -3.31 6.04 4.41
N LEU A 63 -2.68 7.18 4.68
CA LEU A 63 -2.28 8.13 3.65
C LEU A 63 -0.78 7.94 3.40
N VAL A 64 -0.46 7.45 2.21
CA VAL A 64 0.93 7.27 1.77
C VAL A 64 1.31 8.44 0.86
N VAL A 65 2.30 9.21 1.29
CA VAL A 65 2.96 10.21 0.48
C VAL A 65 4.21 9.57 -0.10
N ASN A 66 4.26 9.44 -1.43
CA ASN A 66 5.39 8.88 -2.16
C ASN A 66 6.55 9.88 -2.26
N ALA A 67 7.00 10.35 -1.09
CA ALA A 67 8.16 11.19 -0.87
C ALA A 67 8.67 10.97 0.56
N GLY A 68 9.98 10.79 0.70
CA GLY A 68 10.67 10.62 1.98
C GLY A 68 11.98 11.39 2.00
N SER A 69 12.90 11.03 2.89
CA SER A 69 14.16 11.75 3.06
C SER A 69 15.10 11.68 1.83
N ILE A 70 14.92 10.71 0.92
CA ILE A 70 15.71 10.63 -0.32
C ILE A 70 15.39 11.78 -1.28
N ASN A 71 14.27 12.45 -1.08
CA ASN A 71 13.82 13.57 -1.90
C ASN A 71 14.27 14.94 -1.35
N GLU A 72 15.01 14.97 -0.24
CA GLU A 72 15.52 16.20 0.37
C GLU A 72 16.76 16.71 -0.37
N ASP A 73 16.81 18.03 -0.60
CA ASP A 73 18.03 18.72 -1.00
C ASP A 73 19.00 18.90 0.19
N ASP A 74 20.25 19.28 -0.08
CA ASP A 74 21.30 19.45 0.95
C ASP A 74 20.90 20.44 2.07
N ASP A 75 20.08 21.44 1.75
CA ASP A 75 19.57 22.44 2.70
C ASP A 75 18.23 22.04 3.35
N GLN A 76 17.72 20.83 3.07
CA GLN A 76 16.43 20.31 3.54
C GLN A 76 16.57 19.07 4.42
N GLN A 77 17.78 18.72 4.87
CA GLN A 77 18.02 17.49 5.61
C GLN A 77 17.17 17.41 6.89
N GLY A 78 16.32 16.37 6.95
CA GLY A 78 15.38 16.11 8.03
C GLY A 78 14.03 16.83 7.90
N LEU A 79 13.79 17.61 6.85
CA LEU A 79 12.52 18.31 6.65
C LEU A 79 11.35 17.39 6.32
N ALA A 80 11.56 16.25 5.66
CA ALA A 80 10.50 15.28 5.41
C ALA A 80 9.93 14.75 6.73
N HIS A 81 10.82 14.33 7.64
CA HIS A 81 10.42 13.89 8.98
C HIS A 81 9.86 15.03 9.82
N MET A 82 10.47 16.22 9.80
CA MET A 82 9.91 17.40 10.49
C MET A 82 8.50 17.72 10.00
N THR A 83 8.25 17.64 8.69
CA THR A 83 6.94 17.91 8.08
C THR A 83 5.89 16.92 8.55
N GLU A 84 6.26 15.64 8.71
CA GLU A 84 5.40 14.61 9.30
C GLU A 84 4.90 15.01 10.70
N HIS A 85 5.82 15.39 11.60
CA HIS A 85 5.44 15.89 12.93
C HIS A 85 4.55 17.13 12.84
N MET A 86 4.87 18.05 11.93
CA MET A 86 4.12 19.30 11.80
C MET A 86 2.69 19.11 11.28
N ALA A 87 2.39 18.01 10.59
CA ALA A 87 1.03 17.69 10.17
C ALA A 87 0.06 17.54 11.35
N PHE A 88 0.57 17.20 12.55
CA PHE A 88 -0.20 17.07 13.78
C PHE A 88 -0.16 18.32 14.68
N ASN A 89 0.66 19.32 14.32
CA ASN A 89 0.87 20.56 15.10
C ASN A 89 0.10 21.77 14.56
N GLY A 90 -0.94 21.53 13.77
CA GLY A 90 -1.90 22.55 13.38
C GLY A 90 -2.32 22.43 11.92
N THR A 91 -3.60 22.58 11.69
CA THR A 91 -4.21 22.63 10.37
C THR A 91 -5.15 23.84 10.28
N LYS A 92 -5.74 24.06 9.10
CA LYS A 92 -6.77 25.10 8.93
C LYS A 92 -7.94 24.97 9.90
N ASN A 93 -8.32 23.74 10.26
CA ASN A 93 -9.51 23.45 11.06
C ASN A 93 -9.19 23.08 12.51
N PHE A 94 -7.95 22.71 12.82
CA PHE A 94 -7.51 22.30 14.14
C PHE A 94 -6.28 23.10 14.53
N LYS A 95 -6.36 23.92 15.57
CA LYS A 95 -5.22 24.71 16.05
C LYS A 95 -4.30 23.84 16.89
N LYS A 96 -2.99 24.00 16.70
CA LYS A 96 -1.96 23.29 17.47
C LYS A 96 -2.28 21.78 17.49
N ASN A 97 -2.57 21.24 18.67
CA ASN A 97 -2.71 19.81 18.92
C ASN A 97 -4.19 19.38 18.96
N GLU A 98 -5.14 20.25 18.58
CA GLU A 98 -6.58 19.96 18.63
C GLU A 98 -6.96 18.72 17.80
N ILE A 99 -6.22 18.44 16.72
CA ILE A 99 -6.43 17.23 15.91
C ILE A 99 -6.19 15.96 16.72
N ILE A 100 -5.19 15.98 17.62
CA ILE A 100 -4.88 14.85 18.50
C ILE A 100 -6.03 14.64 19.48
N SER A 101 -6.51 15.72 20.10
CA SER A 101 -7.64 15.66 21.03
C SER A 101 -8.91 15.16 20.36
N TYR A 102 -9.20 15.62 19.14
CA TYR A 102 -10.33 15.12 18.35
C TYR A 102 -10.21 13.63 18.04
N LEU A 103 -9.04 13.18 17.58
CA LEU A 103 -8.82 11.77 17.27
C LEU A 103 -8.96 10.88 18.52
N GLN A 104 -8.51 11.35 19.68
CA GLN A 104 -8.72 10.68 20.97
C GLN A 104 -10.20 10.60 21.36
N ASP A 105 -10.96 11.68 21.15
CA ASP A 105 -12.40 11.74 21.46
C ASP A 105 -13.21 10.71 20.65
N ILE A 106 -12.87 10.54 19.36
CA ILE A 106 -13.49 9.50 18.51
C ILE A 106 -12.90 8.10 18.74
N GLY A 107 -12.05 7.91 19.76
CA GLY A 107 -11.57 6.60 20.21
C GLY A 107 -10.23 6.13 19.64
N VAL A 108 -9.41 7.02 19.06
CA VAL A 108 -8.05 6.69 18.61
C VAL A 108 -7.04 6.92 19.74
N GLY A 109 -6.40 5.85 20.24
CA GLY A 109 -5.33 5.95 21.24
C GLY A 109 -4.07 6.62 20.70
N PHE A 110 -3.58 7.69 21.34
CA PHE A 110 -2.34 8.33 20.91
C PHE A 110 -1.11 7.54 21.43
N GLY A 111 -0.13 7.29 20.56
CA GLY A 111 1.07 6.49 20.85
C GLY A 111 0.94 5.00 20.50
N SER A 112 -0.17 4.34 20.87
CA SER A 112 -0.45 2.96 20.45
C SER A 112 -1.10 2.86 19.07
N ASP A 113 -1.96 3.83 18.71
CA ASP A 113 -2.83 3.72 17.54
C ASP A 113 -2.62 4.84 16.50
N LEU A 114 -2.45 6.11 16.92
CA LEU A 114 -2.10 7.19 16.00
C LEU A 114 -0.60 7.21 15.77
N ASN A 115 -0.21 6.83 14.56
CA ASN A 115 1.19 6.71 14.17
C ASN A 115 1.39 7.31 12.77
N ALA A 116 2.53 7.93 12.58
CA ALA A 116 3.06 8.23 11.27
C ALA A 116 4.55 7.89 11.26
N TYR A 117 5.12 7.71 10.08
CA TYR A 117 6.55 7.56 9.93
C TYR A 117 7.01 8.18 8.62
N THR A 118 8.26 8.63 8.62
CA THR A 118 9.01 9.00 7.42
C THR A 118 10.18 8.05 7.27
N SER A 119 10.33 7.50 6.07
CA SER A 119 11.46 6.68 5.64
C SER A 119 12.21 7.41 4.51
N PHE A 120 13.13 6.71 3.86
CA PHE A 120 13.83 7.23 2.69
C PHE A 120 12.87 7.56 1.54
N ASP A 121 11.94 6.66 1.22
CA ASP A 121 11.15 6.76 -0.01
C ASP A 121 9.72 7.28 0.22
N GLU A 122 9.25 7.30 1.46
CA GLU A 122 7.85 7.59 1.76
C GLU A 122 7.63 8.22 3.13
N THR A 123 6.47 8.88 3.27
CA THR A 123 5.91 9.31 4.55
C THR A 123 4.49 8.77 4.65
N VAL A 124 4.16 8.08 5.73
CA VAL A 124 2.87 7.39 5.90
C VAL A 124 2.18 7.84 7.17
N TYR A 125 0.93 8.30 7.04
CA TYR A 125 0.05 8.64 8.17
C TYR A 125 -0.99 7.54 8.36
N MET A 126 -1.11 7.01 9.58
CA MET A 126 -1.98 5.88 9.89
C MET A 126 -3.04 6.29 10.92
N LEU A 127 -4.30 6.04 10.56
CA LEU A 127 -5.47 6.37 11.37
C LEU A 127 -6.36 5.12 11.51
N PRO A 128 -6.14 4.31 12.56
CA PRO A 128 -7.09 3.29 12.97
C PRO A 128 -8.30 3.94 13.65
N ILE A 129 -9.47 3.81 13.06
CA ILE A 129 -10.70 4.43 13.54
C ILE A 129 -11.69 3.32 13.96
N PRO A 130 -12.15 3.30 15.23
CA PRO A 130 -13.28 2.48 15.62
C PRO A 130 -14.55 2.91 14.87
N THR A 131 -15.38 1.96 14.45
CA THR A 131 -16.63 2.23 13.73
C THR A 131 -17.87 1.87 14.56
N ASP A 132 -17.69 1.62 15.86
CA ASP A 132 -18.75 1.32 16.83
C ASP A 132 -19.40 2.60 17.39
N LYS A 133 -18.75 3.76 17.24
CA LYS A 133 -19.28 5.08 17.59
C LYS A 133 -19.34 5.99 16.36
N PRO A 134 -20.43 6.76 16.15
CA PRO A 134 -20.44 7.83 15.16
C PRO A 134 -19.51 8.96 15.61
N GLY A 135 -18.67 9.46 14.69
CA GLY A 135 -17.84 10.64 14.87
C GLY A 135 -18.54 11.94 14.49
#